data_AF-A0A7J6UPA0-F1
#
_entry.id   AF-A0A7J6UPA0-F1
#
_cell.length_a   1.000
_cell.length_b   1.000
_cell.length_c   1.000
_cell.angle_alpha   90.00
_cell.angle_beta   90.00
_cell.angle_gamma   90.00
#
_symmetry.space_group_name_H-M   'P 1'
#
loop_
_entity.id
_entity.type
_entity.pdbx_description
1 polymer ?
#
loop_
_entity_poly.entity_id
_entity_poly.type
_entity_poly.pdbx_seq_one_letter_code
_entity_poly.pdbx_strand_id
1 'polypeptide(L)'
;RGSAQSSREAAMREALDEGWRDIYDISELIGKPQLHPADASDKAHWGFYTGTAPNREFADVGSLFFPVVDPAEKIVYEPIDGFYYVNDKASPRWIHKLRHTVAQRNGYTVKMSPAAEWTVRAGVRENDNDAEVVGEIVNQLTMQSPKYETCRGRILLLGDSITQQSFAGVDGWAGLLADRYQRRADIINRGYSGYNTPMTLEVSRHIFKDGSPHMAGGPLLLVVIFLGANDSQLPGMVNSSGSESKHVLVEKFRSALEEIVDLAKPFTSRLILVTPPPIDGDAIVADGKARFGASAPDQPNRKLQFTGEYAKAVEQIGENNQIPVLNTFAGMQREAGWRSFLRDGLHFSPSGSRWFYEAL
;
A
#
# COMPACT_ATOMS: atom_id res chain seq x y z
N ARG A 1 -37.06 0.08 4.49
CA ARG A 1 -36.47 -0.80 5.52
C ARG A 1 -35.21 -1.55 5.06
N GLY A 2 -34.61 -1.23 3.90
CA GLY A 2 -33.42 -1.92 3.38
C GLY A 2 -32.13 -1.10 3.27
N SER A 3 -32.13 0.20 3.61
CA SER A 3 -30.95 1.08 3.44
C SER A 3 -30.37 1.63 4.74
N ALA A 4 -31.04 1.45 5.88
CA ALA A 4 -30.53 1.88 7.19
C ALA A 4 -29.78 0.76 7.93
N GLN A 5 -29.84 -0.48 7.41
CA GLN A 5 -29.20 -1.64 8.03
C GLN A 5 -27.76 -1.80 7.53
N SER A 6 -27.47 -1.42 6.28
CA SER A 6 -26.12 -1.42 5.70
C SER A 6 -25.19 -0.37 6.28
N SER A 7 -25.71 0.77 6.77
CA SER A 7 -24.88 1.81 7.40
C SER A 7 -24.51 1.51 8.86
N ARG A 8 -25.19 0.55 9.50
CA ARG A 8 -24.79 0.05 10.84
C ARG A 8 -23.58 -0.89 10.78
N GLU A 9 -23.33 -1.53 9.64
CA GLU A 9 -22.22 -2.47 9.46
C GLU A 9 -20.88 -1.78 9.15
N ALA A 10 -20.89 -0.48 8.87
CA ALA A 10 -19.69 0.35 8.66
C ALA A 10 -19.32 1.23 9.87
N ALA A 11 -19.86 0.95 11.05
CA ALA A 11 -19.46 1.66 12.27
C ALA A 11 -18.13 1.10 12.79
N MET A 12 -17.08 1.94 12.86
CA MET A 12 -15.90 1.59 13.67
C MET A 12 -16.28 1.71 15.13
N ARG A 13 -16.16 0.60 15.87
CA ARG A 13 -16.32 0.58 17.34
C ARG A 13 -14.99 0.84 18.02
N GLU A 14 -14.99 1.80 18.94
CA GLU A 14 -13.85 2.09 19.80
C GLU A 14 -14.21 1.77 21.25
N ALA A 15 -13.30 1.09 21.97
CA ALA A 15 -13.45 0.75 23.38
C ALA A 15 -12.94 1.89 24.26
N LEU A 16 -13.71 2.24 25.29
CA LEU A 16 -13.34 3.17 26.35
C LEU A 16 -13.50 2.49 27.71
N ASP A 17 -12.89 3.05 28.76
CA ASP A 17 -12.86 2.47 30.11
C ASP A 17 -14.27 2.25 30.72
N GLU A 18 -15.31 2.93 30.21
CA GLU A 18 -16.70 2.81 30.68
C GLU A 18 -17.69 2.27 29.62
N GLY A 19 -17.24 1.84 28.43
CA GLY A 19 -18.12 1.27 27.42
C GLY A 19 -17.63 1.36 25.97
N TRP A 20 -18.56 1.20 25.02
CA TRP A 20 -18.29 1.21 23.58
C TRP A 20 -18.98 2.40 22.90
N ARG A 21 -18.32 3.00 21.89
CA ARG A 21 -18.94 4.00 21.01
C ARG A 21 -18.85 3.60 19.54
N ASP A 22 -19.87 3.96 18.76
CA ASP A 22 -19.95 3.75 17.31
C ASP A 22 -19.57 5.06 16.57
N ILE A 23 -18.64 4.99 15.61
CA ILE A 23 -18.23 6.12 14.75
C ILE A 23 -18.78 5.91 13.33
N TYR A 24 -19.47 6.91 12.77
CA TYR A 24 -20.09 6.84 11.44
C TYR A 24 -19.42 7.75 10.42
N ASP A 25 -19.20 7.25 9.20
CA ASP A 25 -18.90 8.07 8.02
C ASP A 25 -20.20 8.72 7.51
N ILE A 26 -20.31 10.05 7.67
CA ILE A 26 -21.50 10.81 7.27
C ILE A 26 -21.52 11.18 5.78
N SER A 27 -20.52 10.79 4.99
CA SER A 27 -20.41 11.11 3.55
C SER A 27 -21.63 10.65 2.74
N GLU A 28 -22.30 9.57 3.16
CA GLU A 28 -23.54 9.09 2.54
C GLU A 28 -24.81 9.81 3.04
N LEU A 29 -24.78 10.40 4.24
CA LEU A 29 -25.90 11.11 4.86
C LEU A 29 -26.03 12.57 4.38
N ILE A 30 -24.92 13.21 4.01
CA ILE A 30 -24.87 14.63 3.63
C ILE A 30 -24.89 14.88 2.12
N GLY A 31 -24.89 13.82 1.31
CA GLY A 31 -24.77 13.89 -0.15
C GLY A 31 -23.37 14.32 -0.58
N LYS A 32 -22.86 13.73 -1.67
CA LYS A 32 -21.63 14.25 -2.31
C LYS A 32 -21.91 15.68 -2.79
N PRO A 33 -21.05 16.68 -2.51
CA PRO A 33 -21.26 18.02 -3.01
C PRO A 33 -21.30 17.99 -4.54
N GLN A 34 -22.45 18.32 -5.13
CA GLN A 34 -22.51 18.56 -6.57
C GLN A 34 -21.93 19.95 -6.83
N LEU A 35 -20.76 20.00 -7.47
CA LEU A 35 -20.19 21.22 -8.02
C LEU A 35 -20.79 21.47 -9.40
N HIS A 36 -21.91 22.18 -9.47
CA HIS A 36 -22.40 22.80 -10.70
C HIS A 36 -22.31 24.32 -10.57
N PRO A 37 -21.85 25.07 -11.59
CA PRO A 37 -22.10 26.50 -11.64
C PRO A 37 -23.36 26.84 -12.43
N ALA A 38 -23.97 27.93 -11.96
CA ALA A 38 -24.87 28.87 -12.64
C ALA A 38 -26.38 28.55 -12.67
N ASP A 39 -27.09 29.06 -11.66
CA ASP A 39 -28.14 30.02 -11.99
C ASP A 39 -27.49 31.40 -12.16
N ALA A 40 -27.72 32.00 -13.33
CA ALA A 40 -27.01 33.15 -13.86
C ALA A 40 -27.54 34.51 -13.36
N SER A 41 -28.17 34.57 -12.17
CA SER A 41 -28.79 35.81 -11.66
C SER A 41 -27.97 36.56 -10.59
N ASP A 42 -26.95 35.96 -9.99
CA ASP A 42 -26.19 36.57 -8.88
C ASP A 42 -24.80 37.11 -9.27
N LYS A 43 -24.68 37.67 -10.48
CA LYS A 43 -23.42 38.28 -10.98
C LYS A 43 -23.11 39.66 -10.39
N ALA A 44 -23.84 40.17 -9.41
CA ALA A 44 -23.75 41.58 -9.02
C ALA A 44 -22.90 41.90 -7.78
N HIS A 45 -22.37 40.93 -7.03
CA HIS A 45 -21.74 41.24 -5.72
C HIS A 45 -20.31 40.82 -5.47
N TRP A 46 -19.61 40.23 -6.44
CA TRP A 46 -18.24 39.77 -6.19
C TRP A 46 -17.30 40.24 -7.29
N GLY A 47 -16.77 41.45 -7.09
CA GLY A 47 -15.72 42.01 -7.91
C GLY A 47 -14.40 41.22 -7.77
N PHE A 48 -13.71 41.09 -8.90
CA PHE A 48 -12.33 40.60 -9.10
C PHE A 48 -12.11 39.08 -9.06
N TYR A 49 -12.01 38.44 -10.23
CA TYR A 49 -10.76 38.24 -10.98
C TYR A 49 -11.09 37.63 -12.35
N THR A 50 -10.85 38.38 -13.42
CA THR A 50 -10.81 37.88 -14.80
C THR A 50 -9.46 37.21 -15.02
N GLY A 51 -9.41 35.88 -14.98
CA GLY A 51 -8.22 35.12 -15.28
C GLY A 51 -8.59 33.67 -15.56
N THR A 52 -8.43 33.25 -16.81
CA THR A 52 -8.63 31.89 -17.29
C THR A 52 -7.77 30.88 -16.49
N ALA A 53 -8.40 29.98 -15.75
CA ALA A 53 -7.77 28.76 -15.25
C ALA A 53 -8.70 27.56 -15.53
N PRO A 54 -8.20 26.48 -16.15
CA PRO A 54 -8.99 25.32 -16.55
C PRO A 54 -9.39 24.46 -15.33
N ASN A 55 -10.52 23.76 -15.47
CA ASN A 55 -11.04 22.72 -14.56
C ASN A 55 -9.95 22.04 -13.72
N ARG A 56 -9.85 22.41 -12.44
CA ARG A 56 -9.16 21.59 -11.44
C ARG A 56 -10.21 20.69 -10.79
N GLU A 57 -10.28 19.45 -11.24
CA GLU A 57 -10.81 18.37 -10.41
C GLU A 57 -9.91 18.27 -9.16
N PHE A 58 -10.46 18.58 -7.99
CA PHE A 58 -9.77 18.35 -6.73
C PHE A 58 -9.82 16.85 -6.43
N ALA A 59 -8.79 16.12 -6.87
CA ALA A 59 -8.69 14.67 -6.71
C ALA A 59 -8.30 14.21 -5.29
N ASP A 60 -8.03 15.11 -4.33
CA ASP A 60 -7.54 14.74 -3.00
C ASP A 60 -8.25 15.51 -1.89
N VAL A 61 -9.50 15.13 -1.60
CA VAL A 61 -10.23 15.63 -0.41
C VAL A 61 -10.45 14.49 0.61
N GLY A 62 -9.69 13.39 0.48
CA GLY A 62 -9.83 12.15 1.26
C GLY A 62 -9.31 12.19 2.71
N SER A 63 -9.03 13.37 3.27
CA SER A 63 -8.55 13.48 4.65
C SER A 63 -8.96 14.80 5.29
N LEU A 64 -10.26 15.10 5.25
CA LEU A 64 -10.88 16.17 6.03
C LEU A 64 -11.49 15.56 7.29
N PHE A 65 -10.91 15.92 8.45
CA PHE A 65 -11.31 15.47 9.78
C PHE A 65 -12.83 15.43 9.96
N PHE A 66 -13.31 14.26 10.41
CA PHE A 66 -14.72 13.94 10.54
C PHE A 66 -15.29 14.53 11.85
N PRO A 67 -16.43 15.23 11.81
CA PRO A 67 -17.09 15.67 13.03
C PRO A 67 -17.59 14.45 13.81
N VAL A 68 -17.50 14.51 15.14
CA VAL A 68 -18.06 13.47 16.01
C VAL A 68 -19.57 13.71 16.08
N VAL A 69 -20.35 12.70 15.71
CA VAL A 69 -21.82 12.77 15.72
C VAL A 69 -22.36 11.85 16.81
N ASP A 70 -23.24 12.39 17.65
CA ASP A 70 -24.12 11.62 18.52
C ASP A 70 -25.48 11.46 17.82
N PRO A 71 -25.77 10.28 17.24
CA PRO A 71 -27.00 10.05 16.51
C PRO A 71 -28.23 9.85 17.43
N ALA A 72 -28.04 9.53 18.71
CA ALA A 72 -29.13 9.35 19.66
C ALA A 72 -29.68 10.71 20.11
N GLU A 73 -28.79 11.62 20.45
CA GLU A 73 -29.13 12.99 20.88
C GLU A 73 -29.25 13.98 19.71
N LYS A 74 -28.94 13.52 18.49
CA LYS A 74 -28.84 14.34 17.28
C LYS A 74 -27.93 15.56 17.46
N ILE A 75 -26.73 15.34 18.00
CA ILE A 75 -25.74 16.40 18.21
C ILE A 75 -24.54 16.18 17.30
N VAL A 76 -24.04 17.25 16.70
CA VAL A 76 -22.76 17.28 15.99
C VAL A 76 -21.78 18.12 16.81
N TYR A 77 -20.63 17.55 17.17
CA TYR A 77 -19.58 18.23 17.92
C TYR A 77 -18.49 18.76 16.99
N GLU A 78 -18.23 20.06 17.04
CA GLU A 78 -17.14 20.71 16.29
C GLU A 78 -15.96 21.06 17.20
N PRO A 79 -14.70 20.94 16.72
CA PRO A 79 -13.53 21.34 17.50
C PRO A 79 -13.48 22.86 17.71
N ILE A 80 -12.97 23.30 18.87
CA ILE A 80 -12.83 24.72 19.23
C ILE A 80 -11.85 25.43 18.30
N ASP A 81 -10.76 24.76 17.92
CA ASP A 81 -9.78 25.26 16.97
C ASP A 81 -10.09 24.73 15.56
N GLY A 82 -10.84 25.52 14.80
CA GLY A 82 -11.08 25.26 13.39
C GLY A 82 -9.75 25.25 12.61
N PHE A 83 -9.21 24.06 12.33
CA PHE A 83 -8.13 23.93 11.35
C PHE A 83 -8.72 23.83 9.94
N TYR A 84 -8.44 24.87 9.16
CA TYR A 84 -8.93 25.06 7.79
C TYR A 84 -7.85 24.61 6.79
N TYR A 85 -8.18 23.64 5.93
CA TYR A 85 -7.46 23.45 4.67
C TYR A 85 -8.44 23.55 3.51
N VAL A 86 -8.43 24.71 2.86
CA VAL A 86 -8.76 24.84 1.44
C VAL A 86 -7.65 25.68 0.86
N ASN A 87 -7.00 25.18 -0.18
CA ASN A 87 -5.82 25.78 -0.80
C ASN A 87 -6.12 27.06 -1.60
N ASP A 88 -7.05 27.89 -1.11
CA ASP A 88 -7.34 29.21 -1.66
C ASP A 88 -7.72 30.16 -0.52
N LYS A 89 -6.96 31.25 -0.38
CA LYS A 89 -7.00 32.18 0.76
C LYS A 89 -8.28 33.03 0.82
N ALA A 90 -9.28 32.76 -0.01
CA ALA A 90 -10.37 33.70 -0.25
C ALA A 90 -11.62 33.52 0.63
N SER A 91 -11.90 32.35 1.24
CA SER A 91 -12.99 32.25 2.24
C SER A 91 -13.02 30.92 3.00
N PRO A 92 -12.64 30.86 4.27
CA PRO A 92 -12.91 29.70 5.14
C PRO A 92 -14.37 29.65 5.66
N ARG A 93 -15.14 30.73 5.52
CA ARG A 93 -16.50 30.86 6.08
C ARG A 93 -17.58 30.04 5.37
N TRP A 94 -17.39 29.63 4.11
CA TRP A 94 -18.45 28.96 3.34
C TRP A 94 -18.64 27.49 3.73
N ILE A 95 -17.56 26.75 4.02
CA ILE A 95 -17.64 25.32 4.39
C ILE A 95 -18.33 25.13 5.74
N HIS A 96 -18.00 25.96 6.74
CA HIS A 96 -18.70 25.93 8.03
C HIS A 96 -20.20 26.22 7.85
N LYS A 97 -20.52 27.27 7.10
CA LYS A 97 -21.93 27.64 6.86
C LYS A 97 -22.69 26.52 6.14
N LEU A 98 -22.07 25.82 5.19
CA LEU A 98 -22.65 24.68 4.50
C LEU A 98 -22.90 23.50 5.45
N ARG A 99 -21.93 23.16 6.31
CA ARG A 99 -22.03 22.06 7.29
C ARG A 99 -23.11 22.31 8.34
N HIS A 100 -23.13 23.51 8.94
CA HIS A 100 -24.18 23.90 9.87
C HIS A 100 -25.57 23.86 9.23
N THR A 101 -25.69 24.38 8.00
CA THR A 101 -26.97 24.38 7.28
C THR A 101 -27.45 22.95 7.00
N VAL A 102 -26.55 22.03 6.64
CA VAL A 102 -26.88 20.62 6.39
C VAL A 102 -27.22 19.89 7.68
N ALA A 103 -26.49 20.10 8.78
CA ALA A 103 -26.79 19.52 10.08
C ALA A 103 -28.18 19.97 10.59
N GLN A 104 -28.46 21.29 10.52
CA GLN A 104 -29.75 21.85 10.90
C GLN A 104 -30.89 21.34 10.04
N ARG A 105 -30.70 21.25 8.71
CA ARG A 105 -31.70 20.68 7.77
C ARG A 105 -32.04 19.23 8.10
N ASN A 106 -31.10 18.46 8.65
CA ASN A 106 -31.32 17.08 9.07
C ASN A 106 -31.73 16.94 10.55
N GLY A 107 -32.06 18.05 11.22
CA GLY A 107 -32.55 18.07 12.59
C GLY A 107 -31.48 17.81 13.65
N TYR A 108 -30.20 18.05 13.32
CA TYR A 108 -29.10 17.98 14.27
C TYR A 108 -28.78 19.35 14.87
N THR A 109 -28.46 19.35 16.16
CA THR A 109 -27.95 20.54 16.86
C THR A 109 -26.43 20.52 16.81
N VAL A 110 -25.81 21.63 16.38
CA VAL A 110 -24.35 21.75 16.39
C VAL A 110 -23.91 22.34 17.72
N LYS A 111 -22.99 21.67 18.42
CA LYS A 111 -22.38 22.13 19.67
C LYS A 111 -20.86 22.19 19.51
N MET A 112 -20.22 23.13 20.19
CA MET A 112 -18.77 23.12 20.32
C MET A 112 -18.35 21.97 21.24
N SER A 113 -17.34 21.21 20.84
CA SER A 113 -16.82 20.09 21.61
C SER A 113 -16.18 20.61 22.91
N PRO A 114 -16.60 20.14 24.09
CA PRO A 114 -15.98 20.51 25.35
C PRO A 114 -14.62 19.81 25.58
N ALA A 115 -14.21 18.89 24.70
CA ALA A 115 -13.01 18.06 24.85
C ALA A 115 -11.88 18.42 23.85
N ALA A 116 -11.88 19.62 23.28
CA ALA A 116 -10.85 20.06 22.35
C ALA A 116 -9.58 20.56 23.07
N GLU A 117 -8.84 19.64 23.71
CA GLU A 117 -7.42 19.82 24.08
C GLU A 117 -6.47 19.05 23.14
N TRP A 118 -6.96 18.59 21.99
CA TRP A 118 -6.17 17.72 21.11
C TRP A 118 -5.53 18.51 19.94
N THR A 119 -4.22 18.74 20.09
CA THR A 119 -3.18 18.96 19.06
C THR A 119 -3.22 20.23 18.21
N VAL A 120 -2.48 21.24 18.68
CA VAL A 120 -1.91 22.31 17.86
C VAL A 120 -0.97 21.70 16.80
N ARG A 121 -1.27 21.86 15.51
CA ARG A 121 -0.27 21.72 14.43
C ARG A 121 0.17 23.11 13.95
N ALA A 122 1.48 23.26 13.76
CA ALA A 122 2.17 24.52 13.54
C ALA A 122 1.53 25.40 12.44
N GLY A 123 1.09 26.57 12.86
CA GLY A 123 0.61 27.67 12.03
C GLY A 123 0.65 28.94 12.87
N VAL A 124 1.85 29.31 13.31
CA VAL A 124 2.11 30.50 14.14
C VAL A 124 1.65 31.76 13.38
N ARG A 125 0.80 32.57 14.02
CA ARG A 125 0.76 34.00 13.77
C ARG A 125 1.81 34.63 14.67
N GLU A 126 2.83 35.21 14.05
CA GLU A 126 3.79 36.09 14.72
C GLU A 126 3.05 37.29 15.31
N ASN A 127 3.09 37.43 16.62
CA ASN A 127 3.04 38.72 17.30
C ASN A 127 4.18 38.71 18.32
N ASP A 128 5.10 39.67 18.18
CA ASP A 128 6.49 39.65 18.66
C ASP A 128 6.73 39.69 20.19
N ASN A 129 5.73 39.45 21.05
CA ASN A 129 5.91 39.57 22.50
C ASN A 129 5.62 38.30 23.33
N ASP A 130 5.17 37.19 22.73
CA ASP A 130 4.89 35.94 23.45
C ASP A 130 5.84 34.78 23.08
N ALA A 131 6.88 35.05 22.28
CA ALA A 131 7.76 34.03 21.71
C ALA A 131 8.58 33.25 22.76
N GLU A 132 8.92 33.87 23.89
CA GLU A 132 9.69 33.22 24.97
C GLU A 132 8.86 32.23 25.78
N VAL A 133 7.61 32.59 26.11
CA VAL A 133 6.71 31.75 26.92
C VAL A 133 6.18 30.56 26.11
N VAL A 134 5.89 30.76 24.82
CA VAL A 134 5.52 29.68 23.91
C VAL A 134 6.71 28.74 23.68
N GLY A 135 7.94 29.27 23.59
CA GLY A 135 9.15 28.47 23.46
C GLY A 135 9.39 27.51 24.63
N GLU A 136 9.18 27.98 25.86
CA GLU A 136 9.32 27.14 27.07
C GLU A 136 8.20 26.09 27.19
N ILE A 137 6.95 26.46 26.91
CA ILE A 137 5.80 25.53 26.99
C ILE A 137 5.88 24.46 25.90
N VAL A 138 6.29 24.83 24.68
CA VAL A 138 6.51 23.86 23.59
C VAL A 138 7.64 22.88 23.93
N ASN A 139 8.73 23.35 24.54
CA ASN A 139 9.81 22.47 25.01
C ASN A 139 9.38 21.54 26.15
N GLN A 140 8.56 22.01 27.10
CA GLN A 140 8.03 21.17 28.17
C GLN A 140 7.00 20.15 27.67
N LEU A 141 6.14 20.50 26.72
CA LEU A 141 5.14 19.60 26.12
C LEU A 141 5.77 18.58 25.15
N THR A 142 6.84 18.94 24.43
CA THR A 142 7.60 17.97 23.61
C THR A 142 8.40 16.98 24.45
N MET A 143 8.77 17.33 25.69
CA MET A 143 9.37 16.39 26.65
C MET A 143 8.37 15.48 27.36
N GLN A 144 7.09 15.89 27.48
CA GLN A 144 6.05 15.16 28.22
C GLN A 144 5.01 14.44 27.37
N SER A 145 4.92 14.73 26.07
CA SER A 145 4.17 13.87 25.16
C SER A 145 4.80 12.48 25.22
N PRO A 146 4.05 11.39 25.46
CA PRO A 146 4.61 10.06 25.27
C PRO A 146 5.13 10.06 23.85
N LYS A 147 6.44 9.89 23.68
CA LYS A 147 7.00 9.58 22.38
C LYS A 147 6.25 8.32 21.93
N TYR A 148 5.24 8.47 21.08
CA TYR A 148 4.72 7.36 20.31
C TYR A 148 5.83 7.02 19.30
N GLU A 149 6.93 6.44 19.79
CA GLU A 149 7.98 5.82 18.99
C GLU A 149 7.39 4.56 18.34
N THR A 150 6.44 4.67 17.41
CA THR A 150 5.84 3.46 16.83
C THR A 150 5.40 3.67 15.39
N CYS A 151 6.33 4.03 14.50
CA CYS A 151 6.14 3.61 13.12
C CYS A 151 5.95 2.09 13.13
N ARG A 152 4.83 1.61 12.60
CA ARG A 152 4.46 0.20 12.59
C ARG A 152 5.57 -0.61 11.92
N GLY A 153 5.93 -1.76 12.48
CA GLY A 153 6.91 -2.65 11.86
C GLY A 153 6.42 -3.14 10.51
N ARG A 154 7.35 -3.44 9.60
CA ARG A 154 7.04 -3.71 8.19
C ARG A 154 7.68 -5.01 7.72
N ILE A 155 6.95 -5.76 6.89
CA ILE A 155 7.44 -6.92 6.15
C ILE A 155 7.55 -6.49 4.69
N LEU A 156 8.76 -6.50 4.13
CA LEU A 156 9.01 -6.08 2.76
C LEU A 156 9.12 -7.30 1.84
N LEU A 157 8.35 -7.29 0.75
CA LEU A 157 8.29 -8.34 -0.25
C LEU A 157 9.00 -7.83 -1.51
N LEU A 158 10.24 -8.26 -1.74
CA LEU A 158 11.04 -7.91 -2.90
C LEU A 158 10.96 -9.03 -3.94
N GLY A 159 10.66 -8.70 -5.20
CA GLY A 159 10.64 -9.71 -6.24
C GLY A 159 10.23 -9.21 -7.61
N ASP A 160 9.74 -10.14 -8.43
CA ASP A 160 9.32 -9.88 -9.81
C ASP A 160 7.79 -9.76 -9.96
N SER A 161 7.22 -10.19 -11.10
CA SER A 161 5.80 -10.15 -11.37
C SER A 161 4.97 -11.01 -10.41
N ILE A 162 5.53 -12.12 -9.89
CA ILE A 162 4.85 -12.99 -8.93
C ILE A 162 4.63 -12.23 -7.61
N THR A 163 5.64 -11.47 -7.18
CA THR A 163 5.54 -10.60 -6.01
C THR A 163 4.68 -9.37 -6.30
N GLN A 164 4.78 -8.76 -7.48
CA GLN A 164 3.97 -7.59 -7.83
C GLN A 164 2.47 -7.92 -7.73
N GLN A 165 2.09 -9.12 -8.19
CA GLN A 165 0.71 -9.58 -8.23
C GLN A 165 0.28 -10.32 -6.96
N SER A 166 1.07 -10.27 -5.89
CA SER A 166 0.81 -10.98 -4.64
C SER A 166 -0.47 -10.58 -3.90
N PHE A 167 -1.04 -9.42 -4.21
CA PHE A 167 -2.34 -8.97 -3.73
C PHE A 167 -3.48 -9.20 -4.74
N ALA A 168 -3.21 -9.85 -5.88
CA ALA A 168 -4.21 -10.03 -6.92
C ALA A 168 -5.22 -11.12 -6.52
N GLY A 169 -6.50 -10.75 -6.55
CA GLY A 169 -7.61 -11.64 -6.19
C GLY A 169 -7.83 -11.79 -4.69
N VAL A 170 -8.91 -12.48 -4.32
CA VAL A 170 -9.33 -12.67 -2.91
C VAL A 170 -8.28 -13.46 -2.11
N ASP A 171 -7.59 -14.39 -2.75
CA ASP A 171 -6.61 -15.29 -2.13
C ASP A 171 -5.16 -14.96 -2.51
N GLY A 172 -4.86 -13.70 -2.85
CA GLY A 172 -3.48 -13.27 -3.10
C GLY A 172 -2.60 -13.47 -1.86
N TRP A 173 -1.44 -14.13 -2.00
CA TRP A 173 -0.62 -14.56 -0.87
C TRP A 173 -0.15 -13.41 0.05
N ALA A 174 0.13 -12.23 -0.49
CA ALA A 174 0.47 -11.07 0.34
C ALA A 174 -0.76 -10.43 0.99
N GLY A 175 -1.94 -10.57 0.37
CA GLY A 175 -3.22 -10.22 1.00
C GLY A 175 -3.49 -11.11 2.21
N LEU A 176 -3.25 -12.41 2.10
CA LEU A 176 -3.35 -13.36 3.23
C LEU A 176 -2.33 -13.05 4.34
N LEU A 177 -1.10 -12.65 3.99
CA LEU A 177 -0.13 -12.15 4.97
C LEU A 177 -0.63 -10.86 5.64
N ALA A 178 -1.16 -9.91 4.87
CA ALA A 178 -1.66 -8.65 5.40
C ALA A 178 -2.80 -8.88 6.37
N ASP A 179 -3.74 -9.78 6.03
CA ASP A 179 -4.83 -10.21 6.91
C ASP A 179 -4.29 -10.83 8.21
N ARG A 180 -3.36 -11.79 8.10
CA ARG A 180 -2.73 -12.43 9.27
C ARG A 180 -2.05 -11.42 10.17
N TYR A 181 -1.32 -10.46 9.61
CA TYR A 181 -0.51 -9.49 10.36
C TYR A 181 -1.22 -8.16 10.61
N GLN A 182 -2.55 -8.10 10.40
CA GLN A 182 -3.37 -6.93 10.76
C GLN A 182 -3.03 -6.44 12.15
N ARG A 183 -2.87 -5.12 12.27
CA ARG A 183 -2.50 -4.42 13.51
C ARG A 183 -1.17 -4.86 14.14
N ARG A 184 -0.34 -5.66 13.47
CA ARG A 184 1.00 -6.08 13.93
C ARG A 184 2.12 -5.63 13.00
N ALA A 185 1.96 -5.80 11.68
CA ALA A 185 2.95 -5.35 10.71
C ALA A 185 2.29 -4.95 9.38
N ASP A 186 2.87 -3.96 8.70
CA ASP A 186 2.47 -3.62 7.33
C ASP A 186 3.19 -4.49 6.31
N ILE A 187 2.47 -4.95 5.30
CA ILE A 187 3.03 -5.72 4.19
C ILE A 187 3.34 -4.76 3.04
N ILE A 188 4.61 -4.64 2.67
CA ILE A 188 5.09 -3.70 1.65
C ILE A 188 5.50 -4.46 0.40
N ASN A 189 4.75 -4.27 -0.68
CA ASN A 189 5.05 -4.85 -1.99
C ASN A 189 6.13 -4.03 -2.74
N ARG A 190 7.23 -4.69 -3.10
CA ARG A 190 8.31 -4.21 -3.98
C ARG A 190 8.59 -5.26 -5.07
N GLY A 191 7.52 -5.79 -5.65
CA GLY A 191 7.56 -6.65 -6.82
C GLY A 191 7.55 -5.83 -8.11
N TYR A 192 8.44 -6.16 -9.05
CA TYR A 192 8.59 -5.46 -10.31
C TYR A 192 8.42 -6.42 -11.49
N SER A 193 7.27 -6.32 -12.15
CA SER A 193 6.94 -7.19 -13.28
C SER A 193 7.94 -7.05 -14.42
N GLY A 194 8.46 -8.18 -14.88
CA GLY A 194 9.45 -8.25 -15.96
C GLY A 194 10.90 -7.97 -15.55
N TYR A 195 11.17 -7.73 -14.26
CA TYR A 195 12.53 -7.53 -13.76
C TYR A 195 13.21 -8.88 -13.51
N ASN A 196 14.47 -8.97 -13.91
CA ASN A 196 15.38 -10.03 -13.48
C ASN A 196 16.23 -9.54 -12.29
N THR A 197 17.08 -10.40 -11.73
CA THR A 197 17.85 -10.08 -10.52
C THR A 197 18.79 -8.88 -10.71
N PRO A 198 19.57 -8.73 -11.80
CA PRO A 198 20.38 -7.53 -12.03
C PRO A 198 19.58 -6.23 -12.09
N MET A 199 18.40 -6.22 -12.72
CA MET A 199 17.53 -5.03 -12.71
C MET A 199 17.00 -4.75 -11.31
N THR A 200 16.65 -5.80 -10.56
CA THR A 200 16.16 -5.68 -9.19
C THR A 200 17.25 -5.19 -8.24
N LEU A 201 18.51 -5.56 -8.47
CA LEU A 201 19.67 -5.06 -7.72
C LEU A 201 19.77 -3.54 -7.81
N GLU A 202 19.63 -2.95 -9.01
CA GLU A 202 19.68 -1.50 -9.19
C GLU A 202 18.58 -0.78 -8.39
N VAL A 203 17.37 -1.33 -8.35
CA VAL A 203 16.29 -0.79 -7.51
C VAL A 203 16.58 -1.01 -6.02
N SER A 204 17.16 -2.16 -5.67
CA SER A 204 17.48 -2.52 -4.29
C SER A 204 18.48 -1.54 -3.66
N ARG A 205 19.43 -1.01 -4.44
CA ARG A 205 20.35 0.06 -4.00
C ARG A 205 19.62 1.35 -3.58
N HIS A 206 18.44 1.61 -4.14
CA HIS A 206 17.61 2.77 -3.79
C HIS A 206 16.66 2.47 -2.62
N ILE A 207 16.17 1.22 -2.54
CA ILE A 207 15.34 0.76 -1.44
C ILE A 207 16.15 0.72 -0.14
N PHE A 208 17.24 -0.06 -0.13
CA PHE A 208 18.11 -0.32 1.01
C PHE A 208 19.22 0.72 1.09
N LYS A 209 18.81 1.96 1.31
CA LYS A 209 19.71 3.10 1.50
C LYS A 209 19.28 3.87 2.74
N ASP A 210 20.25 4.26 3.56
CA ASP A 210 20.00 5.10 4.73
C ASP A 210 19.33 6.41 4.34
N GLY A 211 18.27 6.75 5.06
CA GLY A 211 17.45 7.93 4.76
C GLY A 211 16.56 7.80 3.52
N SER A 212 16.49 6.62 2.86
CA SER A 212 15.53 6.43 1.77
C SER A 212 14.09 6.52 2.30
N PRO A 213 13.13 7.06 1.51
CA PRO A 213 11.71 7.04 1.88
C PRO A 213 11.19 5.61 2.13
N HIS A 214 11.83 4.61 1.51
CA HIS A 214 11.49 3.21 1.72
C HIS A 214 11.94 2.70 3.10
N MET A 215 12.98 3.28 3.71
CA MET A 215 13.44 2.92 5.06
C MET A 215 12.86 3.81 6.16
N ALA A 216 12.31 4.98 5.82
CA ALA A 216 11.74 5.94 6.78
C ALA A 216 10.43 5.49 7.48
N GLY A 217 9.76 4.46 6.97
CA GLY A 217 8.41 4.05 7.42
C GLY A 217 8.33 3.18 8.69
N GLY A 218 9.42 3.03 9.46
CA GLY A 218 9.49 2.15 10.64
C GLY A 218 10.37 0.91 10.43
N PRO A 219 10.57 0.10 11.48
CA PRO A 219 11.53 -1.00 11.43
C PRO A 219 11.12 -2.07 10.42
N LEU A 220 12.09 -2.58 9.64
CA LEU A 220 11.90 -3.76 8.81
C LEU A 220 12.00 -5.02 9.66
N LEU A 221 10.86 -5.66 9.89
CA LEU A 221 10.75 -6.88 10.70
C LEU A 221 11.18 -8.13 9.94
N LEU A 222 11.01 -8.14 8.62
CA LEU A 222 11.34 -9.24 7.72
C LEU A 222 11.47 -8.70 6.29
N VAL A 223 12.43 -9.22 5.54
CA VAL A 223 12.48 -9.06 4.08
C VAL A 223 12.40 -10.45 3.43
N VAL A 224 11.45 -10.59 2.51
CA VAL A 224 11.30 -11.78 1.66
C VAL A 224 11.84 -11.43 0.27
N ILE A 225 12.84 -12.17 -0.21
CA ILE A 225 13.45 -11.96 -1.53
C ILE A 225 13.06 -13.13 -2.42
N PHE A 226 12.24 -12.86 -3.44
CA PHE A 226 11.67 -13.85 -4.33
C PHE A 226 11.96 -13.50 -5.80
N LEU A 227 13.04 -14.07 -6.34
CA LEU A 227 13.60 -13.76 -7.66
C LEU A 227 14.08 -15.02 -8.38
N GLY A 228 14.40 -14.89 -9.68
CA GLY A 228 14.93 -15.97 -10.52
C GLY A 228 13.96 -16.50 -11.57
N ALA A 229 12.66 -16.14 -11.51
CA ALA A 229 11.70 -16.61 -12.49
C ALA A 229 11.95 -15.97 -13.88
N ASN A 230 12.37 -14.71 -13.93
CA ASN A 230 12.75 -14.05 -15.18
C ASN A 230 14.17 -14.41 -15.65
N ASP A 231 15.10 -14.54 -14.73
CA ASP A 231 16.50 -14.92 -14.98
C ASP A 231 16.59 -16.29 -15.67
N SER A 232 15.72 -17.22 -15.29
CA SER A 232 15.63 -18.57 -15.86
C SER A 232 14.96 -18.66 -17.23
N GLN A 233 14.71 -17.54 -17.91
CA GLN A 233 14.38 -17.58 -19.33
C GLN A 233 15.52 -18.18 -20.15
N LEU A 234 15.17 -18.82 -21.26
CA LEU A 234 16.12 -19.40 -22.18
C LEU A 234 16.88 -18.28 -22.94
N PRO A 235 18.20 -18.42 -23.16
CA PRO A 235 18.98 -17.49 -23.96
C PRO A 235 18.43 -17.38 -25.39
N GLY A 236 18.36 -16.17 -25.94
CA GLY A 236 17.99 -15.94 -27.34
C GLY A 236 16.52 -16.18 -27.69
N MET A 237 15.66 -16.48 -26.72
CA MET A 237 14.22 -16.62 -26.93
C MET A 237 13.49 -15.27 -26.78
N VAL A 238 12.37 -15.10 -27.46
CA VAL A 238 11.43 -14.01 -27.19
C VAL A 238 10.38 -14.46 -26.19
N ASN A 239 9.84 -13.53 -25.40
CA ASN A 239 8.73 -13.83 -24.52
C ASN A 239 7.38 -13.81 -25.25
N SER A 240 6.30 -14.14 -24.55
CA SER A 240 4.95 -14.23 -25.15
C SER A 240 4.47 -12.91 -25.75
N SER A 241 5.00 -11.75 -25.31
CA SER A 241 4.71 -10.43 -25.87
C SER A 241 5.69 -9.99 -26.97
N GLY A 242 6.57 -10.89 -27.44
CA GLY A 242 7.59 -10.60 -28.46
C GLY A 242 8.77 -9.78 -27.98
N SER A 243 8.91 -9.54 -26.67
CA SER A 243 10.05 -8.82 -26.10
C SER A 243 11.25 -9.74 -25.88
N GLU A 244 12.45 -9.17 -25.85
CA GLU A 244 13.70 -9.90 -25.64
C GLU A 244 13.71 -10.68 -24.31
N SER A 245 14.43 -11.82 -24.32
CA SER A 245 14.70 -12.65 -23.15
C SER A 245 15.26 -11.82 -22.01
N LYS A 246 14.77 -12.09 -20.80
CA LYS A 246 15.29 -11.59 -19.52
C LYS A 246 16.33 -12.53 -18.92
N HIS A 247 16.82 -13.49 -19.71
CA HIS A 247 17.84 -14.44 -19.30
C HIS A 247 19.04 -13.76 -18.63
N VAL A 248 19.51 -14.37 -17.54
CA VAL A 248 20.73 -13.97 -16.83
C VAL A 248 21.54 -15.22 -16.57
N LEU A 249 22.82 -15.24 -16.92
CA LEU A 249 23.69 -16.37 -16.59
C LEU A 249 23.65 -16.64 -15.07
N VAL A 250 23.60 -17.92 -14.68
CA VAL A 250 23.45 -18.34 -13.28
C VAL A 250 24.49 -17.68 -12.37
N GLU A 251 25.75 -17.55 -12.83
CA GLU A 251 26.81 -16.87 -12.07
C GLU A 251 26.50 -15.40 -11.79
N LYS A 252 26.00 -14.67 -12.80
CA LYS A 252 25.59 -13.26 -12.65
C LYS A 252 24.34 -13.13 -11.77
N PHE A 253 23.41 -14.06 -11.87
CA PHE A 253 22.25 -14.15 -10.98
C PHE A 253 22.71 -14.32 -9.52
N ARG A 254 23.66 -15.24 -9.27
CA ARG A 254 24.20 -15.49 -7.92
C ARG A 254 24.83 -14.24 -7.34
N SER A 255 25.79 -13.63 -8.05
CA SER A 255 26.48 -12.44 -7.56
C SER A 255 25.51 -11.29 -7.30
N ALA A 256 24.52 -11.08 -8.18
CA ALA A 256 23.54 -10.02 -7.99
C ALA A 256 22.60 -10.28 -6.81
N LEU A 257 22.20 -11.54 -6.58
CA LEU A 257 21.35 -11.90 -5.45
C LEU A 257 22.10 -11.81 -4.12
N GLU A 258 23.36 -12.23 -4.07
CA GLU A 258 24.23 -12.06 -2.90
C GLU A 258 24.38 -10.57 -2.54
N GLU A 259 24.54 -9.71 -3.54
CA GLU A 259 24.63 -8.27 -3.29
C GLU A 259 23.30 -7.66 -2.80
N ILE A 260 22.15 -8.11 -3.31
CA ILE A 260 20.84 -7.69 -2.76
C ILE A 260 20.72 -8.12 -1.28
N VAL A 261 21.15 -9.33 -0.95
CA VAL A 261 21.17 -9.83 0.43
C VAL A 261 22.04 -8.95 1.31
N ASP A 262 23.24 -8.60 0.85
CA ASP A 262 24.18 -7.75 1.60
C ASP A 262 23.64 -6.31 1.78
N LEU A 263 22.92 -5.78 0.79
CA LEU A 263 22.23 -4.50 0.93
C LEU A 263 21.11 -4.54 1.99
N ALA A 264 20.42 -5.67 2.14
CA ALA A 264 19.29 -5.80 3.06
C ALA A 264 19.72 -6.03 4.53
N LYS A 265 20.84 -6.74 4.76
CA LYS A 265 21.34 -7.13 6.10
C LYS A 265 21.46 -5.96 7.11
N PRO A 266 21.90 -4.74 6.74
CA PRO A 266 21.94 -3.62 7.68
C PRO A 266 20.57 -3.18 8.22
N PHE A 267 19.49 -3.43 7.46
CA PHE A 267 18.15 -2.95 7.80
C PHE A 267 17.31 -4.00 8.54
N THR A 268 17.66 -5.29 8.44
CA THR A 268 17.00 -6.36 9.17
C THR A 268 17.89 -7.60 9.32
N SER A 269 17.78 -8.26 10.47
CA SER A 269 18.41 -9.57 10.70
C SER A 269 17.54 -10.75 10.24
N ARG A 270 16.30 -10.48 9.79
CA ARG A 270 15.36 -11.52 9.35
C ARG A 270 15.16 -11.42 7.85
N LEU A 271 15.82 -12.34 7.14
CA LEU A 271 15.70 -12.51 5.70
C LEU A 271 15.13 -13.91 5.42
N ILE A 272 14.31 -14.02 4.38
CA ILE A 272 13.94 -15.30 3.77
C ILE A 272 14.21 -15.20 2.28
N LEU A 273 14.94 -16.17 1.74
CA LEU A 273 15.07 -16.34 0.30
C LEU A 273 14.01 -17.32 -0.20
N VAL A 274 13.49 -17.06 -1.39
CA VAL A 274 12.48 -17.90 -2.02
C VAL A 274 12.99 -18.33 -3.38
N THR A 275 13.06 -19.65 -3.62
CA THR A 275 13.46 -20.17 -4.93
C THR A 275 12.39 -19.83 -5.97
N PRO A 276 12.71 -19.62 -7.26
CA PRO A 276 11.70 -19.47 -8.30
C PRO A 276 10.78 -20.71 -8.32
N PRO A 277 9.46 -20.56 -8.55
CA PRO A 277 8.56 -21.70 -8.59
C PRO A 277 8.87 -22.61 -9.79
N PRO A 278 8.37 -23.86 -9.79
CA PRO A 278 8.41 -24.65 -11.02
C PRO A 278 7.59 -23.96 -12.11
N ILE A 279 7.84 -24.30 -13.37
CA ILE A 279 7.12 -23.76 -14.52
C ILE A 279 6.38 -24.85 -15.28
N ASP A 280 5.21 -24.52 -15.82
CA ASP A 280 4.51 -25.36 -16.79
C ASP A 280 4.64 -24.72 -18.18
N GLY A 281 5.57 -25.25 -18.97
CA GLY A 281 5.88 -24.73 -20.30
C GLY A 281 4.70 -24.81 -21.26
N ASP A 282 3.90 -25.86 -21.18
CA ASP A 282 2.75 -26.05 -22.08
C ASP A 282 1.66 -25.01 -21.77
N ALA A 283 1.41 -24.75 -20.48
CA ALA A 283 0.49 -23.71 -20.04
C ALA A 283 0.97 -22.30 -20.42
N ILE A 284 2.28 -22.02 -20.36
CA ILE A 284 2.86 -20.74 -20.83
C ILE A 284 2.59 -20.51 -22.32
N VAL A 285 2.77 -21.54 -23.15
CA VAL A 285 2.48 -21.46 -24.59
C VAL A 285 0.99 -21.27 -24.83
N ALA A 286 0.14 -22.02 -24.12
CA ALA A 286 -1.31 -21.90 -24.23
C ALA A 286 -1.82 -20.51 -23.83
N ASP A 287 -1.36 -19.94 -22.72
CA ASP A 287 -1.69 -18.57 -22.29
C ASP A 287 -1.20 -17.54 -23.30
N GLY A 288 0.03 -17.70 -23.80
CA GLY A 288 0.59 -16.85 -24.83
C GLY A 288 -0.30 -16.81 -26.08
N LYS A 289 -0.72 -17.98 -26.58
CA LYS A 289 -1.63 -18.09 -27.73
C LYS A 289 -3.00 -17.48 -27.45
N ALA A 290 -3.54 -17.67 -26.25
CA ALA A 290 -4.82 -17.08 -25.86
C ALA A 290 -4.78 -15.55 -25.84
N ARG A 291 -3.64 -14.96 -25.45
CA ARG A 291 -3.50 -13.50 -25.29
C ARG A 291 -3.02 -12.78 -26.54
N PHE A 292 -2.14 -13.41 -27.33
CA PHE A 292 -1.43 -12.77 -28.44
C PHE A 292 -1.67 -13.45 -29.80
N GLY A 293 -2.49 -14.50 -29.84
CA GLY A 293 -2.88 -15.17 -31.08
C GLY A 293 -1.68 -15.72 -31.87
N ALA A 294 -1.71 -15.52 -33.19
CA ALA A 294 -0.67 -16.00 -34.10
C ALA A 294 0.72 -15.36 -33.90
N SER A 295 0.81 -14.28 -33.12
CA SER A 295 2.09 -13.63 -32.78
C SER A 295 2.78 -14.29 -31.58
N ALA A 296 2.11 -15.18 -30.85
CA ALA A 296 2.70 -15.89 -29.73
C ALA A 296 3.70 -16.97 -30.20
N PRO A 297 4.85 -17.12 -29.52
CA PRO A 297 5.77 -18.23 -29.81
C PRO A 297 5.14 -19.60 -29.60
N ASP A 298 5.51 -20.57 -30.44
CA ASP A 298 5.06 -21.96 -30.32
C ASP A 298 5.84 -22.79 -29.28
N GLN A 299 6.92 -22.24 -28.73
CA GLN A 299 7.75 -22.89 -27.73
C GLN A 299 7.81 -22.05 -26.45
N PRO A 300 7.88 -22.68 -25.27
CA PRO A 300 8.03 -21.95 -24.03
C PRO A 300 9.41 -21.31 -23.97
N ASN A 301 9.46 -20.08 -23.48
CA ASN A 301 10.70 -19.35 -23.24
C ASN A 301 11.45 -19.79 -21.97
N ARG A 302 10.98 -20.85 -21.28
CA ARG A 302 11.53 -21.41 -20.04
C ARG A 302 11.38 -22.92 -20.06
N LYS A 303 12.28 -23.61 -19.36
CA LYS A 303 12.22 -25.06 -19.14
C LYS A 303 12.38 -25.36 -17.67
N LEU A 304 11.61 -26.33 -17.18
CA LEU A 304 11.61 -26.74 -15.77
C LEU A 304 13.02 -27.07 -15.25
N GLN A 305 13.79 -27.83 -16.04
CA GLN A 305 15.18 -28.16 -15.72
C GLN A 305 16.05 -26.91 -15.54
N PHE A 306 15.90 -25.93 -16.43
CA PHE A 306 16.70 -24.71 -16.41
C PHE A 306 16.33 -23.82 -15.22
N THR A 307 15.04 -23.68 -14.90
CA THR A 307 14.58 -23.00 -13.68
C THR A 307 15.13 -23.66 -12.41
N GLY A 308 15.30 -24.99 -12.42
CA GLY A 308 15.91 -25.74 -11.31
C GLY A 308 17.37 -25.35 -11.02
N GLU A 309 18.12 -24.84 -12.00
CA GLU A 309 19.49 -24.35 -11.77
C GLU A 309 19.50 -23.08 -10.91
N TYR A 310 18.54 -22.17 -11.13
CA TYR A 310 18.38 -20.96 -10.34
C TYR A 310 17.83 -21.27 -8.95
N ALA A 311 16.93 -22.25 -8.82
CA ALA A 311 16.48 -22.73 -7.52
C ALA A 311 17.64 -23.24 -6.66
N LYS A 312 18.51 -24.08 -7.23
CA LYS A 312 19.72 -24.56 -6.55
C LYS A 312 20.67 -23.42 -6.17
N ALA A 313 20.81 -22.41 -7.03
CA ALA A 313 21.62 -21.24 -6.74
C ALA A 313 21.09 -20.46 -5.53
N VAL A 314 19.78 -20.26 -5.42
CA VAL A 314 19.14 -19.63 -4.24
C VAL A 314 19.36 -20.47 -2.97
N GLU A 315 19.20 -21.79 -3.05
CA GLU A 315 19.46 -22.69 -1.91
C GLU A 315 20.91 -22.58 -1.42
N GLN A 316 21.88 -22.59 -2.33
CA GLN A 316 23.29 -22.47 -1.98
C GLN A 316 23.61 -21.12 -1.31
N ILE A 317 23.01 -20.02 -1.79
CA ILE A 317 23.20 -18.70 -1.19
C ILE A 317 22.63 -18.67 0.22
N GLY A 318 21.44 -19.25 0.41
CA GLY A 318 20.82 -19.38 1.73
C GLY A 318 21.68 -20.18 2.70
N GLU A 319 22.20 -21.34 2.27
CA GLU A 319 23.13 -22.15 3.07
C GLU A 319 24.39 -21.37 3.45
N ASN A 320 25.06 -20.75 2.47
CA ASN A 320 26.31 -20.01 2.68
C ASN A 320 26.15 -18.82 3.63
N ASN A 321 24.97 -18.19 3.65
CA ASN A 321 24.68 -17.02 4.48
C ASN A 321 23.87 -17.34 5.74
N GLN A 322 23.55 -18.62 5.98
CA GLN A 322 22.67 -19.06 7.07
C GLN A 322 21.30 -18.37 7.04
N ILE A 323 20.77 -18.12 5.84
CA ILE A 323 19.46 -17.51 5.60
C ILE A 323 18.45 -18.62 5.28
N PRO A 324 17.29 -18.68 5.95
CA PRO A 324 16.23 -19.63 5.61
C PRO A 324 15.78 -19.51 4.15
N VAL A 325 15.58 -20.66 3.50
CA VAL A 325 15.12 -20.74 2.11
C VAL A 325 13.78 -21.45 2.05
N LEU A 326 12.76 -20.76 1.52
CA LEU A 326 11.53 -21.41 1.08
C LEU A 326 11.73 -21.94 -0.34
N ASN A 327 11.93 -23.26 -0.46
CA ASN A 327 12.08 -23.91 -1.76
C ASN A 327 10.72 -24.17 -2.42
N THR A 328 10.18 -23.17 -3.11
CA THR A 328 8.93 -23.32 -3.87
C THR A 328 9.09 -24.25 -5.07
N PHE A 329 10.26 -24.26 -5.72
CA PHE A 329 10.57 -25.13 -6.86
C PHE A 329 10.28 -26.60 -6.53
N ALA A 330 10.97 -27.15 -5.53
CA ALA A 330 10.79 -28.54 -5.12
C ALA A 330 9.53 -28.73 -4.26
N GLY A 331 9.21 -27.73 -3.43
CA GLY A 331 8.08 -27.77 -2.51
C GLY A 331 6.76 -28.01 -3.24
N MET A 332 6.47 -27.22 -4.28
CA MET A 332 5.25 -27.40 -5.08
C MET A 332 5.25 -28.74 -5.81
N GLN A 333 6.38 -29.15 -6.40
CA GLN A 333 6.46 -30.39 -7.18
C GLN A 333 6.21 -31.67 -6.38
N ARG A 334 6.25 -31.62 -5.03
CA ARG A 334 5.86 -32.73 -4.16
C ARG A 334 4.34 -32.95 -4.12
N GLU A 335 3.55 -31.93 -4.46
CA GLU A 335 2.09 -32.03 -4.48
C GLU A 335 1.60 -32.65 -5.79
N ALA A 336 0.67 -33.60 -5.68
CA ALA A 336 0.00 -34.16 -6.84
C ALA A 336 -0.79 -33.05 -7.57
N GLY A 337 -0.53 -32.87 -8.86
CA GLY A 337 -1.23 -31.83 -9.63
C GLY A 337 -0.73 -30.40 -9.38
N TRP A 338 0.50 -30.22 -8.90
CA TRP A 338 1.13 -28.91 -8.64
C TRP A 338 1.01 -27.89 -9.76
N ARG A 339 0.86 -28.31 -11.02
CA ARG A 339 0.63 -27.41 -12.17
C ARG A 339 -0.60 -26.51 -11.96
N SER A 340 -1.61 -26.98 -11.24
CA SER A 340 -2.79 -26.20 -10.88
C SER A 340 -2.50 -25.01 -9.95
N PHE A 341 -1.33 -24.98 -9.30
CA PHE A 341 -0.85 -23.82 -8.56
C PHE A 341 -0.46 -22.66 -9.47
N LEU A 342 -0.32 -22.91 -10.78
CA LEU A 342 0.06 -21.90 -11.77
C LEU A 342 -1.11 -21.66 -12.71
N ARG A 343 -1.58 -20.41 -12.81
CA ARG A 343 -2.75 -20.08 -13.64
C ARG A 343 -2.44 -19.96 -15.13
N ASP A 344 -1.20 -19.59 -15.45
CA ASP A 344 -0.68 -19.38 -16.81
C ASP A 344 0.65 -20.13 -17.02
N GLY A 345 0.92 -21.11 -16.16
CA GLY A 345 2.17 -21.86 -16.12
C GLY A 345 3.35 -21.13 -15.47
N LEU A 346 3.15 -19.92 -14.93
CA LEU A 346 4.17 -19.16 -14.22
C LEU A 346 3.66 -18.45 -12.95
N HIS A 347 2.57 -17.68 -13.05
CA HIS A 347 2.00 -16.92 -11.95
C HIS A 347 1.03 -17.77 -11.13
N PHE A 348 0.97 -17.49 -9.83
CA PHE A 348 0.15 -18.25 -8.92
C PHE A 348 -1.35 -18.12 -9.23
N SER A 349 -2.03 -19.26 -9.21
CA SER A 349 -3.48 -19.36 -9.05
C SER A 349 -3.88 -19.07 -7.59
N PRO A 350 -5.18 -19.00 -7.25
CA PRO A 350 -5.63 -18.92 -5.86
C PRO A 350 -5.10 -20.06 -4.98
N SER A 351 -5.10 -21.30 -5.48
CA SER A 351 -4.56 -22.44 -4.73
C SER A 351 -3.05 -22.36 -4.57
N GLY A 352 -2.32 -21.92 -5.61
CA GLY A 352 -0.89 -21.69 -5.52
C GLY A 352 -0.51 -20.59 -4.53
N SER A 353 -1.28 -19.49 -4.51
CA SER A 353 -1.09 -18.41 -3.53
C SER A 353 -1.35 -18.87 -2.10
N ARG A 354 -2.40 -19.68 -1.86
CA ARG A 354 -2.67 -20.26 -0.55
C ARG A 354 -1.57 -21.22 -0.09
N TRP A 355 -1.12 -22.12 -0.97
CA TRP A 355 0.01 -23.01 -0.67
C TRP A 355 1.27 -22.23 -0.29
N PHE A 356 1.58 -21.18 -1.05
CA PHE A 356 2.75 -20.34 -0.79
C PHE A 356 2.64 -19.61 0.55
N TYR A 357 1.47 -19.03 0.86
CA TYR A 357 1.20 -18.38 2.14
C TYR A 357 1.33 -19.33 3.33
N GLU A 358 0.87 -20.58 3.21
CA GLU A 358 0.96 -21.56 4.29
C GLU A 358 2.40 -22.04 4.52
N ALA A 359 3.21 -22.09 3.46
CA ALA A 359 4.61 -22.50 3.52
C ALA A 359 5.56 -21.40 4.02
N LEU A 360 5.17 -20.12 3.91
CA LEU A 360 5.93 -18.93 4.32
C LEU A 360 5.59 -18.50 5.76
#